data_AF-A0A2D4HQL2-F1
#
_entry.id   AF-A0A2D4HQL2-F1
#
_cell.length_a   1.000
_cell.length_b   1.000
_cell.length_c   1.000
_cell.angle_alpha   90.00
_cell.angle_beta   90.00
_cell.angle_gamma   90.00
#
_symmetry.space_group_name_H-M   'P 1'
#
loop_
_entity.id
_entity.type
_entity.pdbx_description
1 polymer ?
#
loop_
_entity_poly.entity_id
_entity_poly.type
_entity_poly.pdbx_seq_one_letter_code
_entity_poly.pdbx_strand_id
1 'polypeptide(L)'
;FNPSNLHFVTTLPKPHFLGTDIASITESSRLFSNVTDAKYPDTIALTFDPNNQWLSCVYNDHSLYVWDVKDPKKVGKVYSALYHSSCVWNIEVYPEVKDSNQSCLPPNTFITCSSDNTIRLWNTESSLGASFHRNILSNVRLSSG
;
A
#
# COMPACT_ATOMS: atom_id res chain seq x y z
N PHE A 1 -12.98 -14.96 -15.89
CA PHE A 1 -13.76 -15.56 -16.99
C PHE A 1 -15.04 -16.15 -16.41
N ASN A 2 -16.14 -16.13 -17.17
CA ASN A 2 -17.36 -16.84 -16.78
C ASN A 2 -17.05 -18.36 -16.84
N PRO A 3 -17.35 -19.12 -15.77
CA PRO A 3 -16.94 -20.52 -15.68
C PRO A 3 -17.64 -21.42 -16.70
N SER A 4 -18.81 -21.02 -17.21
CA SER A 4 -19.62 -21.84 -18.12
C SER A 4 -19.20 -21.70 -19.59
N ASN A 5 -18.70 -20.53 -19.99
CA ASN A 5 -18.44 -20.23 -21.40
C ASN A 5 -17.06 -19.59 -21.66
N LEU A 6 -16.24 -19.44 -20.62
CA LEU A 6 -14.90 -18.83 -20.69
C LEU A 6 -14.89 -17.45 -21.36
N HIS A 7 -16.00 -16.72 -21.36
CA HIS A 7 -15.99 -15.33 -21.78
C HIS A 7 -15.30 -14.47 -20.73
N PHE A 8 -14.50 -13.52 -21.20
CA PHE A 8 -13.90 -12.50 -20.35
C PHE A 8 -15.00 -11.72 -19.61
N VAL A 9 -14.79 -11.44 -18.33
CA VAL A 9 -15.76 -10.73 -17.48
C VAL A 9 -15.24 -9.35 -17.15
N THR A 10 -14.06 -9.29 -16.53
CA THR A 10 -13.43 -8.05 -16.09
C THR A 10 -11.95 -8.30 -15.76
N THR A 11 -11.20 -7.21 -15.64
CA THR A 11 -9.88 -7.19 -15.01
C THR A 11 -10.02 -6.55 -13.65
N LEU A 12 -9.36 -7.12 -12.64
CA LEU A 12 -9.35 -6.53 -11.30
C LEU A 12 -8.66 -5.16 -11.32
N PRO A 13 -8.98 -4.28 -10.36
CA PRO A 13 -8.20 -3.07 -10.13
C PRO A 13 -6.71 -3.37 -10.00
N LYS A 14 -5.87 -2.50 -10.55
CA LYS A 14 -4.42 -2.62 -10.42
C LYS A 14 -3.99 -2.26 -8.99
N PRO A 15 -2.92 -2.87 -8.46
CA PRO A 15 -2.28 -2.38 -7.25
C PRO A 15 -1.62 -1.01 -7.52
N HIS A 16 -0.93 -0.46 -6.52
CA HIS A 16 -0.04 0.67 -6.72
C HIS A 16 0.97 0.46 -7.88
N PHE A 17 1.41 1.56 -8.50
CA PHE A 17 2.42 1.51 -9.55
C PHE A 17 3.84 1.40 -8.97
N LEU A 18 4.77 0.87 -9.75
CA LEU A 18 6.16 0.77 -9.34
C LEU A 18 6.79 2.17 -9.25
N GLY A 19 7.52 2.41 -8.17
CA GLY A 19 8.06 3.74 -7.87
C GLY A 19 7.01 4.72 -7.34
N THR A 20 5.77 4.28 -7.03
CA THR A 20 4.86 5.10 -6.24
C THR A 20 5.50 5.37 -4.88
N ASP A 21 5.44 6.63 -4.46
CA ASP A 21 5.63 6.99 -3.07
C ASP A 21 4.45 6.43 -2.25
N ILE A 22 4.63 5.21 -1.73
CA ILE A 22 3.60 4.43 -1.03
C ILE A 22 2.96 5.22 0.13
N ALA A 23 3.78 6.04 0.76
CA ALA A 23 3.45 7.15 1.63
C ALA A 23 2.19 7.97 1.31
N SER A 24 2.03 8.25 0.01
CA SER A 24 1.07 9.17 -0.54
C SER A 24 -0.23 8.47 -0.91
N ILE A 25 -0.26 7.13 -0.81
CA ILE A 25 -1.41 6.26 -1.07
C ILE A 25 -2.27 6.15 0.20
N THR A 26 -2.62 7.30 0.78
CA THR A 26 -3.54 7.40 1.91
C THR A 26 -5.00 7.42 1.47
N GLU A 27 -5.25 7.77 0.20
CA GLU A 27 -6.58 7.75 -0.41
C GLU A 27 -6.67 6.73 -1.54
N SER A 28 -7.75 5.95 -1.54
CA SER A 28 -8.11 5.06 -2.63
C SER A 28 -8.11 5.77 -3.99
N SER A 29 -8.38 7.07 -4.02
CA SER A 29 -8.39 7.94 -5.21
C SER A 29 -7.05 7.96 -5.96
N ARG A 30 -5.90 7.87 -5.26
CA ARG A 30 -4.56 7.94 -5.89
C ARG A 30 -4.06 6.63 -6.46
N LEU A 31 -4.66 5.50 -6.09
CA LEU A 31 -4.42 4.22 -6.77
C LEU A 31 -4.92 4.23 -8.23
N PHE A 32 -5.84 5.15 -8.53
CA PHE A 32 -6.50 5.26 -9.83
C PHE A 32 -6.05 6.49 -10.63
N SER A 33 -4.98 7.18 -10.22
CA SER A 33 -4.43 8.23 -11.06
C SER A 33 -3.85 7.57 -12.32
N ASN A 34 -4.40 7.94 -13.48
CA ASN A 34 -3.94 7.45 -14.77
C ASN A 34 -2.56 8.06 -15.08
N VAL A 35 -1.52 7.51 -14.46
CA VAL A 35 -0.15 7.81 -14.84
C VAL A 35 0.11 7.08 -16.16
N THR A 36 0.29 7.86 -17.22
CA THR A 36 0.67 7.34 -18.54
C THR A 36 1.96 6.54 -18.41
N ASP A 37 1.97 5.33 -18.95
CA ASP A 37 3.15 4.43 -18.94
C ASP A 37 3.57 3.90 -17.55
N ALA A 38 2.66 3.91 -16.57
CA ALA A 38 2.90 3.30 -15.27
C ALA A 38 3.16 1.79 -15.37
N LYS A 39 4.25 1.34 -14.74
CA LYS A 39 4.53 -0.09 -14.52
C LYS A 39 3.89 -0.56 -13.23
N TYR A 40 3.45 -1.80 -13.19
CA TYR A 40 2.78 -2.41 -12.04
C TYR A 40 3.53 -3.69 -11.65
N PRO A 41 3.55 -4.06 -10.37
CA PRO A 41 4.17 -5.30 -9.94
C PRO A 41 3.38 -6.51 -10.46
N ASP A 42 4.09 -7.61 -10.76
CA ASP A 42 3.47 -8.84 -11.23
C ASP A 42 2.77 -9.56 -10.08
N THR A 43 1.61 -10.15 -10.36
CA THR A 43 0.94 -11.02 -9.39
C THR A 43 1.64 -12.37 -9.36
N ILE A 44 2.10 -12.79 -8.18
CA ILE A 44 2.85 -14.04 -8.00
C ILE A 44 2.03 -15.14 -7.30
N ALA A 45 1.04 -14.75 -6.50
CA ALA A 45 0.15 -15.70 -5.83
C ALA A 45 -1.24 -15.10 -5.59
N LEU A 46 -2.25 -15.97 -5.57
CA LEU A 46 -3.66 -15.63 -5.41
C LEU A 46 -4.33 -16.66 -4.51
N THR A 47 -5.24 -16.24 -3.63
CA THR A 47 -6.15 -17.15 -2.93
C THR A 47 -7.54 -16.53 -2.81
N PHE A 48 -8.58 -17.35 -2.92
CA PHE A 48 -9.97 -16.93 -2.87
C PHE A 48 -10.65 -17.45 -1.61
N ASP A 49 -11.30 -16.55 -0.87
CA ASP A 49 -12.18 -16.88 0.24
C ASP A 49 -13.63 -16.97 -0.26
N PRO A 50 -14.24 -18.17 -0.30
CA PRO A 50 -15.60 -18.34 -0.79
C PRO A 50 -16.67 -17.77 0.13
N ASN A 51 -16.40 -17.64 1.43
CA ASN A 51 -17.38 -17.17 2.41
C ASN A 51 -17.59 -15.65 2.27
N ASN A 52 -16.48 -14.91 2.22
CA ASN A 52 -16.53 -13.45 2.08
C ASN A 52 -16.52 -12.99 0.62
N GLN A 53 -16.23 -13.90 -0.32
CA GLN A 53 -16.01 -13.59 -1.74
C GLN A 53 -14.90 -12.56 -1.92
N TRP A 54 -13.78 -12.82 -1.24
CA TRP A 54 -12.59 -11.98 -1.30
C TRP A 54 -11.47 -12.68 -2.06
N LEU A 55 -10.72 -11.91 -2.84
CA LEU A 55 -9.54 -12.39 -3.54
C LEU A 55 -8.31 -11.69 -2.99
N SER A 56 -7.43 -12.48 -2.38
CA SER A 56 -6.13 -12.01 -1.88
C SER A 56 -5.07 -12.21 -2.96
N CYS A 57 -4.30 -11.16 -3.24
CA CYS A 57 -3.25 -11.12 -4.26
C CYS A 57 -1.92 -10.71 -3.63
N VAL A 58 -0.89 -11.52 -3.85
CA VAL A 58 0.50 -11.18 -3.50
C VAL A 58 1.25 -10.82 -4.78
N TYR A 59 2.02 -9.75 -4.71
CA TYR A 59 2.79 -9.23 -5.85
C TYR A 59 4.31 -9.38 -5.66
N ASN A 60 5.06 -9.28 -6.75
CA ASN A 60 6.52 -9.48 -6.75
C ASN A 60 7.31 -8.41 -5.97
N ASP A 61 6.70 -7.27 -5.68
CA ASP A 61 7.25 -6.22 -4.81
C ASP A 61 6.87 -6.43 -3.33
N HIS A 62 6.37 -7.62 -2.98
CA HIS A 62 5.93 -8.01 -1.64
C HIS A 62 4.73 -7.23 -1.10
N SER A 63 4.02 -6.49 -1.97
CA SER A 63 2.71 -5.95 -1.61
C SER A 63 1.64 -7.03 -1.58
N LEU A 64 0.66 -6.83 -0.71
CA LEU A 64 -0.54 -7.66 -0.57
C LEU A 64 -1.77 -6.79 -0.76
N TYR A 65 -2.71 -7.22 -1.59
CA TYR A 65 -4.03 -6.61 -1.71
C TYR A 65 -5.12 -7.65 -1.51
N VAL A 66 -6.21 -7.26 -0.87
CA VAL A 66 -7.43 -8.05 -0.77
C VAL A 66 -8.57 -7.29 -1.42
N TRP A 67 -9.23 -7.92 -2.38
CA TRP A 67 -10.30 -7.35 -3.18
C TRP A 67 -11.63 -8.01 -2.83
N ASP A 68 -12.67 -7.22 -2.59
CA ASP A 68 -14.05 -7.69 -2.57
C ASP A 68 -14.49 -7.88 -4.02
N VAL A 69 -14.77 -9.14 -4.39
CA VAL A 69 -15.13 -9.54 -5.75
C VAL A 69 -16.56 -10.09 -5.82
N LYS A 70 -17.41 -9.77 -4.83
CA LYS A 70 -18.83 -10.18 -4.80
C LYS A 70 -19.57 -9.78 -6.08
N ASP A 71 -19.34 -8.55 -6.52
CA ASP A 71 -19.80 -8.04 -7.80
C ASP A 71 -18.59 -7.76 -8.71
N PRO A 72 -18.37 -8.56 -9.77
CA PRO A 72 -17.30 -8.34 -10.74
C PRO A 72 -17.35 -6.96 -11.44
N LYS A 73 -18.50 -6.27 -11.42
CA LYS A 73 -18.62 -4.90 -11.96
C LYS A 73 -18.24 -3.82 -10.95
N LYS A 74 -18.11 -4.18 -9.66
CA LYS A 74 -17.86 -3.24 -8.57
C LYS A 74 -16.82 -3.81 -7.59
N VAL A 75 -15.66 -4.18 -8.11
CA VAL A 75 -14.56 -4.69 -7.29
C VAL A 75 -14.02 -3.59 -6.39
N GLY A 76 -13.98 -3.84 -5.08
CA GLY A 76 -13.52 -2.90 -4.07
C GLY A 76 -12.25 -3.38 -3.36
N LYS A 77 -11.38 -2.45 -2.95
CA LYS A 77 -10.24 -2.79 -2.08
C LYS A 77 -10.73 -2.97 -0.64
N VAL A 78 -10.54 -4.14 -0.06
CA VAL A 78 -10.80 -4.43 1.36
C VAL A 78 -9.59 -4.09 2.21
N TYR A 79 -8.42 -4.51 1.75
CA TYR A 79 -7.19 -4.39 2.51
C TYR A 79 -5.99 -4.23 1.58
N SER A 80 -4.97 -3.55 2.07
CA SER A 80 -3.65 -3.51 1.43
C SER A 80 -2.56 -3.44 2.48
N ALA A 81 -1.52 -4.24 2.30
CA ALA A 81 -0.30 -4.15 3.08
C ALA A 81 0.88 -3.90 2.15
N LEU A 82 1.66 -2.86 2.48
CA LEU A 82 2.76 -2.38 1.66
C LEU A 82 4.01 -2.41 2.53
N TYR A 83 4.60 -3.60 2.66
CA TYR A 83 5.78 -3.84 3.48
C TYR A 83 7.06 -3.44 2.76
N HIS A 84 8.17 -3.48 3.49
CA HIS A 84 9.47 -3.52 2.86
C HIS A 84 9.63 -4.84 2.09
N SER A 85 10.22 -4.78 0.90
CA SER A 85 10.47 -5.96 0.05
C SER A 85 11.83 -6.61 0.31
N SER A 86 12.54 -6.15 1.34
CA SER A 86 13.82 -6.69 1.81
C SER A 86 14.02 -6.37 3.30
N CYS A 87 15.16 -6.78 3.85
CA CYS A 87 15.50 -6.63 5.26
C CYS A 87 15.44 -5.17 5.73
N VAL A 88 14.75 -4.93 6.85
CA VAL A 88 14.85 -3.68 7.61
C VAL A 88 16.09 -3.75 8.49
N TRP A 89 16.98 -2.78 8.35
CA TRP A 89 18.27 -2.77 9.06
C TRP A 89 18.39 -1.62 10.07
N ASN A 90 17.43 -0.69 10.08
CA ASN A 90 17.39 0.37 11.09
C ASN A 90 15.96 0.83 11.37
N ILE A 91 15.74 1.28 12.61
CA ILE A 91 14.51 1.91 13.08
C ILE A 91 14.86 3.08 14.01
N GLU A 92 14.23 4.24 13.79
CA GLU A 92 14.41 5.44 14.60
C GLU A 92 13.07 6.05 14.98
N VAL A 93 12.83 6.34 16.26
CA VAL A 93 11.59 6.99 16.71
C VAL A 93 11.75 8.50 16.60
N TYR A 94 10.78 9.18 15.98
CA TYR A 94 10.77 10.64 15.92
C TYR A 94 10.60 11.19 17.34
N PRO A 95 11.48 12.09 17.80
CA PRO A 95 11.46 12.57 19.17
C PRO A 95 10.17 13.33 19.48
N GLU A 96 9.73 13.27 20.74
CA GLU A 96 8.64 14.11 21.23
C GLU A 96 9.09 15.58 21.27
N VAL A 97 8.57 16.39 20.34
CA VAL A 97 8.82 17.83 20.30
C VAL A 97 7.70 18.54 21.07
N LYS A 98 8.06 19.21 22.17
CA LYS A 98 7.09 19.92 23.04
C LYS A 98 6.49 21.16 22.38
N ASP A 99 7.22 21.78 21.46
CA ASP A 99 6.78 22.95 20.70
C ASP A 99 6.33 22.51 19.31
N SER A 100 5.02 22.56 19.05
CA SER A 100 4.44 22.13 17.78
C SER A 100 4.98 22.92 16.58
N ASN A 101 5.49 24.14 16.79
CA ASN A 101 6.06 24.96 15.72
C ASN A 101 7.46 24.49 15.28
N GLN A 102 8.10 23.59 16.03
CA GLN A 102 9.40 23.00 15.72
C GLN A 102 9.29 21.54 15.24
N SER A 103 8.09 20.97 15.28
CA SER A 103 7.86 19.59 14.85
C SER A 103 7.77 19.51 13.33
N CYS A 104 8.63 18.70 12.71
CA CYS A 104 8.61 18.43 11.27
C CYS A 104 7.72 17.24 10.91
N LEU A 105 7.40 16.39 11.88
CA LEU A 105 6.59 15.18 11.72
C LEU A 105 5.53 15.10 12.83
N PRO A 106 4.41 14.39 12.61
CA PRO A 106 3.41 14.20 13.65
C PRO A 106 3.99 13.36 14.82
N PRO A 107 3.45 13.53 16.05
CA PRO A 107 3.80 12.68 17.18
C PRO A 107 3.63 11.19 16.86
N ASN A 108 4.38 10.35 17.57
CA ASN A 108 4.37 8.90 17.40
C ASN A 108 4.78 8.43 16.00
N THR A 109 5.58 9.23 15.31
CA THR A 109 6.22 8.83 14.06
C THR A 109 7.49 8.01 14.35
N PHE A 110 7.77 7.00 13.55
CA PHE A 110 9.04 6.28 13.55
C PHE A 110 9.46 5.93 12.13
N ILE A 111 10.75 5.83 11.88
CA ILE A 111 11.34 5.73 10.55
C ILE A 111 12.01 4.37 10.43
N THR A 112 11.84 3.69 9.30
CA THR A 112 12.54 2.44 8.99
C THR A 112 13.38 2.60 7.73
N CYS A 113 14.58 1.99 7.73
CA CYS A 113 15.45 1.90 6.57
C CYS A 113 15.61 0.44 6.16
N SER A 114 15.55 0.17 4.86
CA SER A 114 15.56 -1.19 4.31
C SER A 114 16.53 -1.36 3.16
N SER A 115 16.94 -2.60 2.93
CA SER A 115 17.72 -3.02 1.77
C SER A 115 16.92 -3.02 0.47
N ASP A 116 15.62 -2.71 0.52
CA ASP A 116 14.78 -2.49 -0.68
C ASP A 116 14.95 -1.09 -1.29
N ASN A 117 15.97 -0.36 -0.84
CA ASN A 117 16.29 1.02 -1.22
C ASN A 117 15.21 2.05 -0.81
N THR A 118 14.38 1.74 0.20
CA THR A 118 13.38 2.66 0.71
C THR A 118 13.60 3.02 2.18
N ILE A 119 13.20 4.24 2.51
CA ILE A 119 13.00 4.74 3.88
C ILE A 119 11.50 5.02 4.03
N ARG A 120 10.89 4.59 5.14
CA ARG A 120 9.46 4.76 5.40
C ARG A 120 9.22 5.36 6.78
N LEU A 121 8.27 6.28 6.91
CA LEU A 121 8.03 7.07 8.13
C LEU A 121 6.72 6.71 8.83
N TRP A 122 6.61 5.64 9.60
CA TRP A 122 5.41 5.08 10.23
C TRP A 122 4.81 5.96 11.31
N ASN A 123 3.48 5.93 11.48
CA ASN A 123 2.80 6.68 12.53
C ASN A 123 1.78 5.76 13.21
N THR A 124 1.82 5.69 14.54
CA THR A 124 0.95 4.79 15.31
C THR A 124 -0.37 5.41 15.72
N GLU A 125 -0.53 6.72 15.58
CA GLU A 125 -1.79 7.43 15.84
C GLU A 125 -2.73 7.26 14.65
N SER A 126 -3.44 6.13 14.64
CA SER A 126 -4.59 5.95 13.76
C SER A 126 -5.71 6.83 14.28
N SER A 127 -6.03 7.92 13.57
CA SER A 127 -7.20 8.73 13.90
C SER A 127 -8.43 7.82 14.00
N LEU A 128 -8.93 7.72 15.23
CA LEU A 128 -10.15 7.06 15.71
C LEU A 128 -11.14 6.70 14.58
N GLY A 129 -11.34 5.39 14.33
CA GLY A 129 -12.59 4.89 13.75
C GLY A 129 -12.55 4.16 12.40
N ALA A 130 -11.39 3.84 11.85
CA ALA A 130 -11.31 2.87 10.75
C ALA A 130 -10.29 1.79 11.08
N SER A 131 -10.79 0.67 11.60
CA SER A 131 -10.09 -0.61 11.59
C SER A 131 -9.42 -0.82 10.23
N PHE A 132 -8.25 -1.47 10.24
CA PHE A 132 -7.39 -1.78 9.10
C PHE A 132 -6.34 -0.69 8.79
N HIS A 133 -5.20 -0.86 9.46
CA HIS A 133 -3.90 -0.19 9.27
C HIS A 133 -3.75 0.58 7.94
N ARG A 134 -3.83 1.90 8.04
CA ARG A 134 -3.50 2.83 6.95
C ARG A 134 -2.00 3.08 6.99
N ASN A 135 -1.28 2.72 5.91
CA ASN A 135 0.09 3.16 5.70
C ASN A 135 0.02 4.64 5.27
N ILE A 136 0.39 5.57 6.17
CA ILE A 136 0.55 7.01 5.85
C ILE A 136 1.98 7.19 5.26
N LEU A 137 2.78 8.23 5.48
CA LEU A 137 4.28 8.19 5.54
C LEU A 137 5.12 8.75 4.37
N SER A 138 5.08 10.07 4.14
CA SER A 138 5.75 10.92 3.11
C SER A 138 7.27 10.74 2.82
N ASN A 139 7.64 10.88 1.53
CA ASN A 139 8.97 11.03 0.89
C ASN A 139 10.18 11.50 1.73
N VAL A 140 11.34 10.87 1.48
CA VAL A 140 12.66 11.55 1.47
C VAL A 140 13.48 11.04 0.26
N ARG A 141 13.88 11.95 -0.65
CA ARG A 141 14.91 11.70 -1.68
C ARG A 141 16.26 12.14 -1.13
N LEU A 142 17.27 11.29 -1.20
CA LEU A 142 18.67 11.72 -1.11
C LEU A 142 19.21 11.86 -2.53
N SER A 143 19.50 13.10 -2.95
CA SER A 143 20.39 13.36 -4.09
C SER A 143 21.83 13.24 -3.59
N SER A 144 22.58 12.25 -4.07
CA SER A 144 24.03 12.27 -3.99
C SER A 144 24.57 13.36 -4.93
N GLY A 145 25.51 14.16 -4.44
CA GLY A 145 26.21 15.19 -5.22
C GLY A 145 27.18 14.63 -6.26
#